data_AF-A0A3D3IB98-F1
#
_entry.id   AF-A0A3D3IB98-F1
#
_cell.length_a   1.000
_cell.length_b   1.000
_cell.length_c   1.000
_cell.angle_alpha   90.00
_cell.angle_beta   90.00
_cell.angle_gamma   90.00
#
_symmetry.space_group_name_H-M   'P 1'
#
loop_
_entity.id
_entity.type
_entity.pdbx_description
1 polymer ?
#
loop_
_entity_poly.entity_id
_entity_poly.type
_entity_poly.pdbx_seq_one_letter_code
_entity_poly.pdbx_strand_id
1 'polypeptide(L)'
;MKVSAEYYKGIEFIRISKLPEEQRKQIVLALPSDNVIKILRENELLTDCIQFKHYEAWFDQVYKKIDHAAKALEPFHNSVKLS
;
A
#
# COMPACT_ATOMS: atom_id res chain seq x y z
N MET A 1 -6.84 -4.25 1.09
CA MET A 1 -7.06 -3.98 2.55
C MET A 1 -6.08 -2.90 3.01
N LYS A 2 -6.51 -1.83 3.69
CA LYS A 2 -5.59 -0.78 4.22
C LYS A 2 -4.88 -1.30 5.47
N VAL A 3 -3.57 -1.06 5.60
CA VAL A 3 -2.81 -1.37 6.83
C VAL A 3 -2.81 -0.18 7.80
N SER A 4 -2.71 -0.48 9.09
CA SER A 4 -2.57 0.51 10.16
C SER A 4 -1.13 1.03 10.27
N ALA A 5 -1.00 2.27 10.73
CA ALA A 5 0.30 2.87 11.05
C ALA A 5 0.94 2.23 12.29
N GLU A 6 2.26 2.10 12.27
CA GLU A 6 3.09 1.96 13.46
C GLU A 6 3.48 3.35 13.97
N TYR A 7 3.47 3.55 15.28
CA TYR A 7 3.86 4.80 15.92
C TYR A 7 5.11 4.60 16.78
N TYR A 8 6.13 5.43 16.56
CA TYR A 8 7.34 5.43 17.38
C TYR A 8 7.89 6.83 17.55
N LYS A 9 7.99 7.31 18.80
CA LYS A 9 8.57 8.62 19.16
C LYS A 9 8.03 9.81 18.33
N GLY A 10 6.73 9.86 18.07
CA GLY A 10 6.11 10.93 17.26
C GLY A 10 6.13 10.68 15.75
N ILE A 11 6.70 9.57 15.30
CA ILE A 11 6.78 9.22 13.88
C ILE A 11 5.72 8.15 13.60
N GLU A 12 4.80 8.46 12.70
CA GLU A 12 3.84 7.52 12.13
C GLU A 12 4.41 6.95 10.82
N PHE A 13 4.59 5.63 10.78
CA PHE A 13 5.19 4.95 9.64
C PHE A 13 4.57 3.58 9.41
N ILE A 14 4.81 3.02 8.25
CA ILE A 14 4.52 1.62 7.94
C ILE A 14 5.79 0.94 7.44
N ARG A 15 5.86 -0.38 7.63
CA ARG A 15 6.94 -1.20 7.08
C ARG A 15 6.52 -1.82 5.76
N ILE A 16 7.29 -1.58 4.71
CA ILE A 16 7.08 -2.18 3.38
C ILE A 16 7.07 -3.71 3.49
N SER A 17 7.95 -4.28 4.31
CA SER A 17 8.06 -5.74 4.47
C SER A 17 6.82 -6.36 5.11
N LYS A 18 6.05 -5.58 5.90
CA LYS A 18 4.81 -6.02 6.55
C LYS A 18 3.56 -5.79 5.69
N LEU A 19 3.70 -5.16 4.52
CA LEU A 19 2.57 -4.99 3.61
C LEU A 19 2.17 -6.32 2.97
N PRO A 20 0.87 -6.49 2.64
CA PRO A 20 0.44 -7.55 1.76
C PRO A 20 1.25 -7.55 0.46
N GLU A 21 1.54 -8.73 -0.09
CA GLU A 21 2.45 -8.87 -1.23
C GLU A 21 2.09 -7.96 -2.41
N GLU A 22 0.80 -7.87 -2.71
CA GLU A 22 0.28 -7.04 -3.79
C GLU A 22 0.57 -5.55 -3.59
N GLN A 23 0.32 -5.02 -2.39
CA GLN A 23 0.64 -3.64 -2.05
C GLN A 23 2.15 -3.41 -2.05
N ARG A 24 2.92 -4.38 -1.55
CA ARG A 24 4.39 -4.31 -1.51
C ARG A 24 4.98 -4.16 -2.91
N LYS A 25 4.48 -4.93 -3.89
CA LYS A 25 4.91 -4.83 -5.29
C LYS A 25 4.56 -3.48 -5.90
N GLN A 26 3.35 -2.99 -5.66
CA GLN A 26 2.88 -1.73 -6.25
C GLN A 26 3.55 -0.50 -5.61
N ILE A 27 3.70 -0.48 -4.29
CA ILE A 27 4.23 0.70 -3.58
C ILE A 27 5.70 0.95 -3.89
N VAL A 28 6.49 -0.12 -4.08
CA VAL A 28 7.91 -0.02 -4.47
C VAL A 28 8.08 0.56 -5.87
N LEU A 29 7.11 0.34 -6.76
CA LEU A 29 7.11 0.93 -8.10
C LEU A 29 6.57 2.36 -8.10
N ALA A 30 5.63 2.67 -7.20
CA ALA A 30 4.94 3.94 -7.18
C ALA A 30 5.65 5.04 -6.37
N LEU A 31 6.34 4.67 -5.29
CA LEU A 31 7.05 5.64 -4.44
C LEU A 31 8.55 5.65 -4.75
N PRO A 32 9.16 6.83 -4.94
CA PRO A 32 10.60 6.93 -5.09
C PRO A 32 11.32 6.50 -3.80
N SER A 33 12.54 6.00 -3.96
CA SER A 33 13.38 5.52 -2.86
C SER A 33 13.66 6.57 -1.77
N ASP A 34 13.63 7.86 -2.12
CA ASP A 34 13.74 8.98 -1.17
C ASP A 34 12.61 9.01 -0.11
N ASN A 35 11.48 8.38 -0.37
CA ASN A 35 10.39 8.26 0.60
C ASN A 35 10.61 7.13 1.61
N VAL A 36 11.60 6.27 1.39
CA VAL A 36 11.96 5.19 2.32
C VAL A 36 12.89 5.76 3.38
N ILE A 37 12.40 5.81 4.61
CA ILE A 37 13.11 6.31 5.77
C ILE A 37 13.67 5.17 6.60
N LYS A 38 14.72 5.47 7.36
CA LYS A 38 15.30 4.56 8.35
C LYS A 38 14.86 4.99 9.74
N ILE A 39 14.36 4.04 10.54
CA ILE A 39 13.95 4.29 11.92
C ILE A 39 14.74 3.38 12.83
N LEU A 40 15.54 3.97 13.72
CA LEU A 40 16.20 3.24 14.80
C LEU A 40 15.20 3.05 15.93
N ARG A 41 14.64 1.85 16.04
CA ARG A 41 13.69 1.48 17.08
C ARG A 41 14.41 0.62 18.11
N GLU A 42 14.57 1.18 19.31
CA GLU A 42 15.23 0.53 20.45
C GLU A 42 16.68 0.16 20.11
N ASN A 43 16.92 -1.01 19.53
CA ASN A 43 18.22 -1.49 19.07
C ASN A 43 18.19 -2.11 17.66
N GLU A 44 17.06 -1.98 16.94
CA GLU A 44 16.85 -2.47 15.59
C GLU A 44 16.75 -1.28 14.61
N LEU A 45 17.56 -1.32 13.55
CA LEU A 45 17.47 -0.34 12.47
C LEU A 45 16.51 -0.84 11.40
N LEU A 46 15.32 -0.24 11.36
CA LEU A 46 14.31 -0.49 10.33
C LEU A 46 14.66 0.34 9.10
N THR A 47 15.01 -0.29 7.97
CA THR A 47 15.38 0.42 6.73
C THR A 47 14.29 0.38 5.66
N ASP A 48 13.17 -0.26 5.96
CA ASP A 48 12.05 -0.48 5.04
C ASP A 48 10.80 0.31 5.45
N CYS A 49 10.99 1.50 6.06
CA CYS A 49 9.90 2.30 6.58
C CYS A 49 9.46 3.40 5.60
N ILE A 50 8.16 3.67 5.54
CA ILE A 50 7.58 4.81 4.82
C ILE A 50 6.71 5.60 5.79
N GLN A 51 6.75 6.93 5.74
CA GLN A 51 5.86 7.76 6.53
C GLN A 51 4.39 7.44 6.21
N PHE A 52 3.56 7.28 7.24
CA PHE A 52 2.18 6.84 7.05
C PHE A 52 1.39 7.80 6.13
N LYS A 53 1.63 9.11 6.23
CA LYS A 53 1.01 10.11 5.35
C LYS A 53 1.29 9.87 3.85
N HIS A 54 2.49 9.41 3.49
CA HIS A 54 2.86 9.12 2.10
C HIS A 54 2.21 7.82 1.64
N TYR A 55 2.19 6.80 2.51
CA TYR A 55 1.43 5.57 2.26
C TYR A 55 -0.06 5.86 2.05
N GLU A 56 -0.65 6.69 2.90
CA GLU A 56 -2.07 7.02 2.83
C GLU A 56 -2.41 7.76 1.53
N ALA A 57 -1.62 8.77 1.17
CA ALA A 57 -1.78 9.48 -0.09
C ALA A 57 -1.70 8.53 -1.30
N TRP A 58 -0.71 7.62 -1.31
CA TRP A 58 -0.59 6.60 -2.35
C TRP A 58 -1.78 5.62 -2.35
N PHE A 59 -2.21 5.16 -1.18
CA PHE A 59 -3.28 4.19 -1.05
C PHE A 59 -4.60 4.75 -1.59
N ASP A 60 -4.93 5.99 -1.24
CA ASP A 60 -6.16 6.64 -1.68
C ASP A 60 -6.13 7.07 -3.15
N GLN A 61 -4.99 7.55 -3.65
CA GLN A 61 -4.90 8.09 -5.01
C GLN A 61 -4.57 7.06 -6.09
N VAL A 62 -3.84 6.01 -5.74
CA VAL A 62 -3.31 5.02 -6.69
C VAL A 62 -3.94 3.65 -6.44
N TYR A 63 -3.74 3.08 -5.24
CA TYR A 63 -4.15 1.69 -4.98
C TYR A 63 -5.67 1.50 -5.05
N LYS A 64 -6.47 2.38 -4.42
CA LYS A 64 -7.94 2.33 -4.52
C LYS A 64 -8.44 2.45 -5.96
N LYS A 65 -7.80 3.28 -6.79
CA LYS A 65 -8.19 3.46 -8.19
C LYS A 65 -7.87 2.23 -9.03
N ILE A 66 -6.72 1.60 -8.80
CA ILE A 66 -6.34 0.35 -9.47
C ILE A 66 -7.28 -0.78 -9.07
N ASP A 67 -7.60 -0.92 -7.78
CA ASP A 67 -8.57 -1.91 -7.28
C ASP A 67 -9.95 -1.73 -7.91
N HIS A 68 -10.45 -0.49 -7.97
CA HIS A 68 -11.73 -0.19 -8.63
C HIS A 68 -11.68 -0.41 -10.15
N ALA A 69 -10.57 -0.07 -10.81
CA ALA A 69 -10.42 -0.30 -12.25
C ALA A 69 -10.34 -1.81 -12.59
N ALA A 70 -9.61 -2.60 -11.79
CA ALA A 70 -9.55 -4.05 -11.93
C ALA A 70 -10.92 -4.69 -11.69
N LYS A 71 -11.70 -4.18 -10.74
CA LYS A 71 -13.06 -4.66 -10.43
C LYS A 71 -14.10 -4.20 -11.45
N ALA A 72 -13.90 -3.05 -12.09
CA ALA A 72 -14.74 -2.56 -13.18
C ALA A 72 -14.52 -3.31 -14.51
N LEU A 73 -13.41 -4.04 -14.64
CA LEU A 73 -13.08 -4.90 -15.77
C LEU A 73 -13.54 -6.35 -15.59
N GLU A 74 -14.32 -6.69 -14.56
CA GLU A 74 -14.97 -8.01 -14.52
C GLU A 74 -15.94 -8.14 -15.72
N PRO A 75 -15.73 -9.10 -16.64
CA PRO A 75 -16.67 -9.31 -17.73
C PRO A 75 -18.00 -9.75 -17.12
N PHE A 76 -19.10 -9.16 -17.61
CA PHE A 76 -20.46 -9.62 -17.39
C PHE A 76 -20.54 -11.15 -17.61
N HIS A 77 -20.34 -11.95 -16.58
CA HIS A 77 -20.58 -13.38 -16.65
C HIS A 77 -22.09 -13.62 -16.49
N ASN A 78 -22.71 -13.73 -17.66
CA ASN A 78 -23.81 -14.61 -17.98
C ASN A 78 -25.23 -14.23 -17.53
N SER A 79 -25.98 -13.64 -18.48
CA SER A 79 -27.41 -13.94 -18.62
C SER A 79 -27.84 -13.86 -20.08
N VAL A 80 -27.43 -14.84 -20.87
CA VAL A 80 -28.21 -15.24 -22.05
C VAL A 80 -28.98 -16.49 -21.67
N LYS A 81 -30.18 -16.30 -21.11
CA LYS A 81 -31.23 -17.33 -21.19
C LYS A 81 -31.80 -17.23 -22.60
N LEU A 82 -31.31 -18.06 -23.52
CA LEU A 82 -31.98 -18.28 -24.80
C LEU A 82 -33.31 -19.01 -24.51
N SER A 83 -34.35 -18.49 -25.15
CA SER A 83 -35.75 -18.89 -25.05
C SER A 83 -36.04 -20.24 -25.70
#